data_AF-A0A0C9YGK2-F1
#
_entry.id   AF-A0A0C9YGK2-F1
#
_cell.length_a   1.000
_cell.length_b   1.000
_cell.length_c   1.000
_cell.angle_alpha   90.00
_cell.angle_beta   90.00
_cell.angle_gamma   90.00
#
_symmetry.space_group_name_H-M   'P 1'
#
loop_
_entity.id
_entity.type
_entity.pdbx_description
1 polymer ?
#
loop_
_entity_poly.entity_id
_entity_poly.type
_entity_poly.pdbx_seq_one_letter_code
_entity_poly.pdbx_strand_id
1 'polypeptide(L)'
;RYVLAQELPLLFREANILYWASSLLQMTYEYIDYSIRQSCDLSIPAWIANIPRLRFVAAGLALAYSPTFKGSSAISTESVTSAYLLDEKIECGDGKFTKFIHNARCSSLLKPNDDGFTIAEFLVFTQHVQYMKTDGLAYISDYQG
;
A
#
# COMPACT_ATOMS: atom_id res chain seq x y z
N ARG A 1 11.99 21.94 -6.47
CA ARG A 1 12.49 20.56 -6.69
C ARG A 1 13.56 20.33 -5.63
N TYR A 2 13.42 19.31 -4.79
CA TYR A 2 14.43 19.00 -3.78
C TYR A 2 15.75 18.60 -4.46
N VAL A 3 16.87 18.83 -3.78
CA VAL A 3 18.16 18.32 -4.26
C VAL A 3 18.22 16.83 -3.92
N LEU A 4 18.92 16.00 -4.70
CA LEU A 4 18.99 14.54 -4.52
C LEU A 4 19.27 14.11 -3.07
N ALA A 5 20.15 14.82 -2.36
CA ALA A 5 20.47 14.55 -0.96
C ALA A 5 19.26 14.66 -0.01
N GLN A 6 18.25 15.44 -0.37
CA GLN A 6 16.99 15.59 0.37
C GLN A 6 15.90 14.66 -0.17
N GLU A 7 15.86 14.43 -1.49
CA GLU A 7 14.85 13.60 -2.15
C GLU A 7 15.01 12.11 -1.83
N LEU A 8 16.26 11.61 -1.82
CA LEU A 8 16.54 10.20 -1.62
C LEU A 8 16.05 9.66 -0.25
N PRO A 9 16.30 10.32 0.90
CA PRO A 9 15.73 9.89 2.18
C PRO A 9 14.19 9.88 2.21
N LEU A 10 13.54 10.81 1.50
CA LEU A 10 12.08 10.85 1.42
C LEU A 10 11.55 9.65 0.62
N LEU A 11 12.16 9.34 -0.52
CA LEU A 11 11.77 8.17 -1.32
C LEU A 11 11.98 6.84 -0.58
N PHE A 12 13.07 6.72 0.20
CA PHE A 12 13.26 5.56 1.08
C PHE A 12 12.17 5.47 2.16
N ARG A 13 11.72 6.60 2.71
CA ARG A 13 10.61 6.62 3.65
C ARG A 13 9.32 6.16 2.99
N GLU A 14 8.98 6.66 1.80
CA GLU A 14 7.78 6.24 1.06
C GLU A 14 7.81 4.74 0.73
N ALA A 15 8.95 4.22 0.24
CA ALA A 15 9.12 2.80 -0.03
C ALA A 15 8.92 1.94 1.25
N ASN A 16 9.44 2.40 2.39
CA ASN A 16 9.22 1.74 3.68
C ASN A 16 7.74 1.80 4.11
N ILE A 17 7.04 2.90 3.87
CA ILE A 17 5.60 3.01 4.17
C ILE A 17 4.81 1.97 3.36
N LEU A 18 5.12 1.78 2.08
CA LEU A 18 4.49 0.74 1.24
C LEU A 18 4.79 -0.68 1.74
N TYR A 19 6.02 -0.93 2.21
CA TYR A 19 6.37 -2.20 2.86
C TYR A 19 5.51 -2.44 4.10
N TRP A 20 5.43 -1.46 5.02
CA TRP A 20 4.60 -1.55 6.21
C TRP A 20 3.11 -1.73 5.88
N ALA A 21 2.59 -1.00 4.91
CA ALA A 21 1.20 -1.13 4.45
C ALA A 21 0.91 -2.55 3.95
N SER A 22 1.83 -3.13 3.18
CA SER A 22 1.72 -4.52 2.70
C SER A 22 1.73 -5.52 3.87
N SER A 23 2.63 -5.36 4.84
CA SER A 23 2.70 -6.21 6.03
C SER A 23 1.47 -6.09 6.93
N LEU A 24 0.94 -4.89 7.13
CA LEU A 24 -0.27 -4.66 7.94
C LEU A 24 -1.52 -5.25 7.29
N LEU A 25 -1.62 -5.20 5.95
CA LEU A 25 -2.71 -5.86 5.23
C LEU A 25 -2.59 -7.38 5.30
N GLN A 26 -1.37 -7.92 5.13
CA GLN A 26 -1.09 -9.35 5.28
C GLN A 26 -1.44 -9.85 6.69
N MET A 27 -1.06 -9.14 7.75
CA MET A 27 -1.42 -9.44 9.13
C MET A 27 -2.96 -9.51 9.30
N THR A 28 -3.70 -8.57 8.69
CA THR A 28 -5.17 -8.60 8.72
C THR A 28 -5.72 -9.87 8.07
N TYR A 29 -5.17 -10.29 6.92
CA TYR A 29 -5.59 -11.53 6.27
C TYR A 29 -5.28 -12.77 7.11
N GLU A 30 -4.10 -12.84 7.72
CA GLU A 30 -3.73 -13.93 8.62
C GLU A 30 -4.68 -14.02 9.83
N TYR A 31 -5.10 -12.88 10.36
CA TYR A 31 -6.10 -12.83 11.43
C TYR A 31 -7.48 -13.35 10.97
N ILE A 32 -7.94 -12.95 9.78
CA ILE A 32 -9.19 -13.45 9.21
C ILE A 32 -9.12 -14.98 9.03
N ASP A 33 -8.05 -15.47 8.41
CA ASP A 33 -7.86 -16.89 8.12
C ASP A 33 -7.71 -17.74 9.37
N TYR A 34 -7.07 -17.19 10.41
CA TYR A 34 -7.05 -17.82 11.73
C TYR A 34 -8.46 -17.90 12.34
N SER A 35 -9.22 -16.80 12.30
CA SER A 35 -10.56 -16.73 12.88
C SER A 35 -11.53 -17.71 12.22
N ILE A 36 -11.49 -17.83 10.88
CA ILE A 36 -12.30 -18.79 10.12
C ILE A 36 -11.92 -20.23 10.48
N ARG A 37 -10.62 -20.55 10.59
CA ARG A 37 -10.16 -21.90 10.96
C ARG A 37 -10.54 -22.29 12.38
N GLN A 38 -10.64 -21.33 13.29
CA GLN A 38 -11.09 -21.59 14.67
C GLN A 38 -12.60 -21.79 14.77
N SER A 39 -13.39 -21.35 13.79
CA SER A 39 -14.85 -21.48 13.80
C SER A 39 -15.38 -22.82 13.28
N CYS A 40 -14.53 -23.83 13.07
CA CYS A 40 -14.83 -25.10 12.39
C CYS A 40 -15.94 -26.00 13.00
N ASP A 41 -16.62 -25.58 14.06
CA ASP A 41 -17.77 -26.29 14.65
C ASP A 41 -19.15 -25.77 14.17
N LEU A 42 -19.20 -24.76 13.30
CA LEU A 42 -20.46 -24.21 12.79
C LEU A 42 -20.47 -24.15 11.26
N SER A 43 -21.67 -24.32 10.68
CA SER A 43 -21.93 -24.18 9.24
C SER A 43 -21.38 -22.84 8.73
N ILE A 44 -20.18 -22.86 8.15
CA ILE A 44 -19.48 -21.67 7.65
C ILE A 44 -20.39 -20.98 6.62
N PRO A 45 -20.79 -19.72 6.86
CA PRO A 45 -21.63 -19.00 5.93
C PRO A 45 -20.99 -18.90 4.54
N ALA A 46 -21.77 -19.13 3.48
CA ALA A 46 -21.28 -19.09 2.10
C ALA A 46 -20.63 -17.75 1.70
N TRP A 47 -21.03 -16.65 2.34
CA TRP A 47 -20.46 -15.33 2.07
C TRP A 47 -18.97 -15.22 2.43
N ILE A 48 -18.44 -16.09 3.30
CA ILE A 48 -17.00 -16.10 3.66
C ILE A 48 -16.12 -16.35 2.44
N ALA A 49 -16.60 -17.13 1.46
CA ALA A 49 -15.89 -17.34 0.20
C ALA A 49 -15.74 -16.05 -0.63
N ASN A 50 -16.53 -15.01 -0.34
CA ASN A 50 -16.56 -13.74 -1.07
C ASN A 50 -15.81 -12.61 -0.34
N ILE A 51 -15.04 -12.91 0.73
CA ILE A 51 -14.20 -11.90 1.39
C ILE A 51 -13.14 -11.38 0.40
N PRO A 52 -13.04 -10.05 0.16
CA PRO A 52 -12.08 -9.51 -0.79
C PRO A 52 -10.62 -9.85 -0.44
N ARG A 53 -9.84 -10.26 -1.45
CA ARG A 53 -8.38 -10.46 -1.35
C ARG A 53 -7.67 -9.41 -2.18
N LEU A 54 -7.30 -8.32 -1.52
CA LEU A 54 -6.66 -7.13 -2.05
C LEU A 54 -5.16 -7.18 -1.76
N ARG A 55 -4.38 -6.39 -2.47
CA ARG A 55 -2.94 -6.18 -2.21
C ARG A 55 -2.55 -4.75 -2.56
N PHE A 56 -1.46 -4.28 -1.98
CA PHE A 56 -0.76 -3.11 -2.51
C PHE A 56 -0.01 -3.50 -3.79
N VAL A 57 0.20 -2.51 -4.66
CA VAL A 57 1.04 -2.61 -5.84
C VAL A 57 2.48 -2.93 -5.44
N ALA A 58 3.20 -3.68 -6.27
CA ALA A 58 4.63 -3.81 -6.08
C ALA A 58 5.30 -2.45 -6.32
N ALA A 59 6.23 -2.04 -5.47
CA ALA A 59 6.94 -0.78 -5.60
C ALA A 59 8.44 -0.95 -5.39
N GLY A 60 9.24 -0.07 -5.98
CA GLY A 60 10.70 -0.11 -5.89
C GLY A 60 11.36 1.24 -6.10
N LEU A 61 12.58 1.38 -5.61
CA LEU A 61 13.39 2.58 -5.79
C LEU A 61 14.28 2.41 -7.03
N ALA A 62 14.14 3.31 -7.99
CA ALA A 62 15.01 3.40 -9.15
C ALA A 62 16.03 4.53 -8.96
N LEU A 63 17.31 4.21 -9.15
CA LEU A 63 18.42 5.16 -9.08
C LEU A 63 18.98 5.36 -10.49
N ALA A 64 18.94 6.59 -10.97
CA ALA A 64 19.56 6.97 -12.24
C ALA A 64 21.01 7.38 -11.98
N TYR A 65 21.94 6.76 -12.71
CA TYR A 65 23.36 7.05 -12.65
C TYR A 65 23.78 7.84 -13.88
N SER A 66 24.73 8.75 -13.71
CA SER A 66 25.38 9.40 -14.85
C SER A 66 26.88 9.60 -14.58
N PRO A 67 27.71 9.60 -15.63
CA PRO A 67 29.13 9.88 -15.49
C PRO A 67 29.36 11.28 -14.90
N THR A 68 30.22 11.37 -13.89
CA THR A 68 30.74 12.67 -13.43
C THR A 68 32.16 12.84 -13.93
N PHE A 69 32.41 13.91 -14.68
CA PHE A 69 33.75 14.27 -15.13
C PHE A 69 34.37 15.24 -14.14
N LYS A 70 35.38 14.79 -13.40
CA LYS A 70 36.21 15.65 -12.55
C LYS A 70 37.47 16.06 -13.31
N GLY A 71 37.37 17.09 -14.15
CA GLY A 71 38.52 17.70 -14.82
C GLY A 71 39.14 16.87 -15.95
N SER A 72 40.12 17.47 -16.64
CA SER A 72 40.67 17.06 -17.93
C SER A 72 41.53 15.78 -17.94
N SER A 73 41.59 15.02 -16.85
CA SER A 73 42.39 13.77 -16.80
C SER A 73 41.86 12.69 -15.84
N ALA A 74 40.60 12.72 -15.40
CA ALA A 74 40.11 11.80 -14.38
C ALA A 74 39.17 10.70 -14.90
N ILE A 75 39.37 9.51 -14.35
CA ILE A 75 38.50 8.33 -14.39
C ILE A 75 37.04 8.76 -14.16
N SER A 76 36.13 8.36 -15.05
CA SER A 76 34.70 8.63 -14.88
C SER A 76 34.15 7.81 -13.71
N THR A 77 33.78 8.46 -12.62
CA THR A 77 32.98 7.84 -11.57
C THR A 77 31.50 8.05 -11.88
N GLU A 78 30.73 6.97 -11.91
CA GLU A 78 29.26 7.07 -11.96
C GLU A 78 28.74 7.52 -10.60
N SER A 79 27.87 8.53 -10.60
CA SER A 79 27.16 8.97 -9.41
C SER A 79 25.66 8.98 -9.67
N VAL A 80 24.87 8.74 -8.62
CA VAL A 80 23.42 8.91 -8.68
C VAL A 80 23.11 10.38 -8.98
N THR A 81 22.33 10.62 -10.02
CA THR A 81 21.88 11.97 -10.43
C THR A 81 20.41 12.20 -10.09
N SER A 82 19.62 11.12 -10.00
CA SER A 82 18.20 11.20 -9.66
C SER A 82 17.71 9.88 -9.05
N ALA A 83 16.64 9.95 -8.28
CA ALA A 83 15.98 8.79 -7.69
C ALA A 83 14.47 8.91 -7.90
N TYR A 84 13.79 7.77 -8.07
CA TYR A 84 12.36 7.70 -8.32
C TYR A 84 11.74 6.51 -7.58
N LEU A 85 10.53 6.69 -7.07
CA LEU A 85 9.68 5.57 -6.67
C LEU A 85 8.94 5.08 -7.92
N LEU A 86 9.02 3.78 -8.19
CA LEU A 86 8.32 3.12 -9.27
C LEU A 86 7.27 2.18 -8.68
N ASP A 87 6.03 2.35 -9.11
CA ASP A 87 4.91 1.49 -8.73
C ASP A 87 4.48 0.63 -9.93
N GLU A 88 4.02 -0.59 -9.64
CA GLU A 88 3.32 -1.43 -10.60
C GLU A 88 2.10 -0.67 -11.14
N LYS A 89 1.99 -0.59 -12.47
CA LYS A 89 0.85 0.03 -13.13
C LYS A 89 -0.41 -0.82 -12.92
N ILE A 90 -1.44 -0.22 -12.34
CA ILE A 90 -2.78 -0.82 -12.27
C ILE A 90 -3.44 -0.66 -13.64
N GLU A 91 -3.71 -1.77 -14.32
CA GLU A 91 -4.52 -1.77 -15.54
C GLU A 91 -6.00 -1.70 -15.17
N CYS A 92 -6.57 -0.51 -15.15
CA CYS A 92 -7.96 -0.33 -14.72
C CYS A 92 -8.99 -0.83 -15.73
N GLY A 93 -8.61 -1.11 -16.99
CA GLY A 93 -9.58 -1.43 -18.06
C GLY A 93 -10.64 -0.33 -18.18
N ASP A 94 -11.91 -0.71 -18.09
CA ASP A 94 -13.06 0.22 -18.01
C ASP A 94 -13.33 0.76 -16.60
N GLY A 95 -12.64 0.22 -15.59
CA GLY A 95 -12.70 0.65 -14.19
C GLY A 95 -11.97 1.97 -13.96
N LYS A 96 -12.25 2.60 -12.81
CA LYS A 96 -11.63 3.88 -12.41
C LYS A 96 -10.78 3.67 -11.18
N PHE A 97 -9.61 4.31 -11.15
CA PHE A 97 -8.83 4.45 -9.92
C PHE A 97 -9.69 5.18 -8.89
N THR A 98 -10.01 4.48 -7.80
CA THR A 98 -11.04 4.90 -6.85
C THR A 98 -10.43 5.11 -5.48
N LYS A 99 -10.76 6.24 -4.87
CA LYS A 99 -10.41 6.50 -3.47
C LYS A 99 -11.52 5.97 -2.57
N PHE A 100 -11.24 4.90 -1.83
CA PHE A 100 -12.20 4.22 -0.98
C PHE A 100 -12.34 4.89 0.39
N ILE A 101 -11.21 5.32 0.98
CA ILE A 101 -11.16 5.94 2.32
C ILE A 101 -10.25 7.16 2.27
N HIS A 102 -10.64 8.23 2.96
CA HIS A 102 -9.84 9.45 3.10
C HIS A 102 -8.94 9.35 4.34
N ASN A 103 -7.69 9.84 4.29
CA ASN A 103 -6.76 9.86 5.43
C ASN A 103 -7.35 10.46 6.73
N ALA A 104 -8.26 11.43 6.62
CA ALA A 104 -8.93 12.08 7.76
C ALA A 104 -10.26 11.42 8.19
N ARG A 105 -10.60 10.23 7.68
CA ARG A 105 -11.85 9.51 8.00
C ARG A 105 -11.59 8.02 8.25
N CYS A 106 -12.43 7.42 9.08
CA CYS A 106 -12.45 5.98 9.34
C CYS A 106 -13.73 5.34 8.76
N SER A 107 -14.20 5.84 7.62
CA SER A 107 -15.44 5.41 6.97
C SER A 107 -15.28 5.45 5.45
N SER A 108 -16.07 4.62 4.76
CA SER A 108 -16.18 4.63 3.30
C SER A 108 -16.49 6.05 2.76
N LEU A 109 -15.85 6.41 1.65
CA LEU A 109 -16.24 7.55 0.82
C LEU A 109 -17.37 7.20 -0.16
N LEU A 110 -17.57 5.90 -0.41
CA LEU A 110 -18.59 5.36 -1.30
C LEU A 110 -19.91 5.15 -0.55
N LYS A 111 -21.03 5.33 -1.26
CA LYS A 111 -22.39 5.04 -0.78
C LYS A 111 -22.76 3.59 -1.06
N PRO A 112 -23.79 3.03 -0.38
CA PRO A 112 -24.20 1.63 -0.58
C PRO A 112 -24.50 1.20 -2.01
N ASN A 113 -24.90 2.14 -2.88
CA ASN A 113 -25.22 1.87 -4.29
C ASN A 113 -24.05 2.13 -5.24
N ASP A 114 -22.90 2.58 -4.73
CA ASP A 114 -21.71 2.85 -5.54
C ASP A 114 -20.92 1.55 -5.75
N ASP A 115 -20.38 1.37 -6.96
CA ASP A 115 -19.48 0.25 -7.25
C ASP A 115 -18.26 0.28 -6.33
N GLY A 116 -17.93 -0.88 -5.75
CA GLY A 116 -16.82 -0.99 -4.80
C GLY A 116 -17.16 -0.61 -3.36
N PHE A 117 -18.42 -0.29 -3.03
CA PHE A 117 -18.83 -0.03 -1.64
C PHE A 117 -18.48 -1.17 -0.69
N THR A 118 -18.70 -2.43 -1.10
CA THR A 118 -18.36 -3.61 -0.29
C THR A 118 -16.85 -3.74 -0.06
N ILE A 119 -16.03 -3.29 -1.01
CA ILE A 119 -14.58 -3.19 -0.86
C ILE A 119 -14.24 -2.09 0.15
N ALA A 120 -14.89 -0.92 0.07
CA ALA A 120 -14.67 0.17 1.02
C ALA A 120 -15.01 -0.24 2.46
N GLU A 121 -16.15 -0.93 2.67
CA GLU A 121 -16.54 -1.45 3.98
C GLU A 121 -15.55 -2.50 4.50
N PHE A 122 -15.09 -3.40 3.63
CA PHE A 122 -14.03 -4.35 3.98
C PHE A 122 -12.75 -3.62 4.40
N LEU A 123 -12.36 -2.56 3.69
CA LEU A 123 -11.20 -1.74 4.04
C LEU A 123 -11.38 -0.99 5.37
N VAL A 124 -12.58 -0.51 5.71
CA VAL A 124 -12.87 0.03 7.05
C VAL A 124 -12.64 -1.03 8.13
N PHE A 125 -13.10 -2.26 7.89
CA PHE A 125 -12.83 -3.38 8.77
C PHE A 125 -11.32 -3.66 8.92
N THR A 126 -10.52 -3.58 7.85
CA THR A 126 -9.07 -3.79 7.96
C THR A 126 -8.40 -2.72 8.84
N GLN A 127 -8.83 -1.45 8.76
CA GLN A 127 -8.34 -0.39 9.65
C GLN A 127 -8.59 -0.74 11.13
N HIS A 128 -9.79 -1.23 11.44
CA HIS A 128 -10.16 -1.61 12.79
C HIS A 128 -9.30 -2.76 13.32
N VAL A 129 -9.12 -3.82 12.54
CA VAL A 129 -8.26 -4.95 12.90
C VAL A 129 -6.82 -4.50 13.13
N GLN A 130 -6.27 -3.67 12.24
CA GLN A 130 -4.89 -3.19 12.34
C GLN A 130 -4.68 -2.34 13.60
N TYR A 131 -5.59 -1.40 13.87
CA TYR A 131 -5.54 -0.58 15.07
C TYR A 131 -5.57 -1.44 16.33
N MET A 132 -6.46 -2.43 16.38
CA MET A 132 -6.54 -3.36 17.51
C MET A 132 -5.30 -4.25 17.65
N LYS A 133 -4.79 -4.81 16.55
CA LYS A 133 -3.65 -5.74 16.55
C LYS A 133 -2.30 -5.08 16.81
N THR A 134 -2.23 -3.77 16.64
CA THR A 134 -1.04 -2.96 16.92
C THR A 134 -1.15 -2.19 18.23
N ASP A 135 -2.11 -2.52 19.10
CA ASP A 135 -2.36 -1.82 20.36
C ASP A 135 -2.56 -0.30 20.19
N GLY A 136 -3.21 0.09 19.10
CA GLY A 136 -3.52 1.47 18.76
C GLY A 136 -2.36 2.26 18.14
N LEU A 137 -1.24 1.61 17.79
CA LEU A 137 -0.05 2.29 17.26
C LEU A 137 -0.15 2.61 15.77
N ALA A 138 -0.76 1.73 14.98
CA ALA A 138 -0.76 1.88 13.52
C ALA A 138 -1.99 1.26 12.85
N TYR A 139 -2.45 1.94 11.81
CA TYR A 139 -3.40 1.39 10.85
C TYR A 139 -3.17 2.07 9.50
N ILE A 140 -3.64 1.43 8.43
CA ILE A 140 -3.53 1.99 7.10
C ILE A 140 -4.70 2.94 6.87
N SER A 141 -4.44 4.10 6.29
CA SER A 141 -5.48 5.03 5.84
C SER A 141 -5.32 5.29 4.34
N ASP A 142 -6.17 6.16 3.79
CA ASP A 142 -6.02 6.62 2.41
C ASP A 142 -6.06 5.51 1.35
N TYR A 143 -6.85 4.45 1.59
CA TYR A 143 -6.98 3.37 0.63
C TYR A 143 -7.54 3.86 -0.71
N GLN A 144 -6.80 3.57 -1.78
CA GLN A 144 -7.12 3.90 -3.16
C GLN A 144 -6.45 2.91 -4.11
N GLY A 145 -7.07 2.68 -5.27
CA GLY A 145 -6.61 1.70 -6.26
C GLY A 145 -7.52 1.62 -7.46
#